data_AF-A0AA42ZZJ2-F1
#
_entry.id   AF-A0AA42ZZJ2-F1
#
_cell.length_a   1.000
_cell.length_b   1.000
_cell.length_c   1.000
_cell.angle_alpha   90.00
_cell.angle_beta   90.00
_cell.angle_gamma   90.00
#
_symmetry.space_group_name_H-M   'P 1'
#
loop_
_entity.id
_entity.type
_entity.pdbx_description
1 polymer ?
#
loop_
_entity_poly.entity_id
_entity_poly.type
_entity_poly.pdbx_seq_one_letter_code
_entity_poly.pdbx_strand_id
1 'polypeptide(L)'
;MTRDHLKDLLEGIGFIAIIASLVFVGIETRNSTKQAVLNTQALEIAAYQELMDNIAEMNVLIIQDPEVAAFMHKVYFTSEELTELEQFRFSRAAYLRFRHGDMAFFQYQRGAIDEARLRSSLKVLNISNPRVRAFWGRVQNNFVEPYKAYINQLIDEND
;
A
#
# COMPACT_ATOMS: atom_id res chain seq x y z
N MET A 1 -65.68 3.22 -26.29
CA MET A 1 -64.78 2.87 -25.17
C MET A 1 -65.23 3.72 -23.98
N THR A 2 -65.77 3.10 -22.93
CA THR A 2 -66.21 3.83 -21.72
C THR A 2 -64.99 4.34 -20.97
N ARG A 3 -65.15 5.46 -20.27
CA ARG A 3 -64.08 6.15 -19.52
C ARG A 3 -63.36 5.22 -18.52
N ASP A 4 -64.06 4.20 -18.03
CA ASP A 4 -63.55 3.20 -17.10
C ASP A 4 -62.52 2.27 -17.75
N HIS A 5 -62.74 1.80 -18.97
CA HIS A 5 -61.77 0.96 -19.69
C HIS A 5 -60.46 1.69 -20.02
N LEU A 6 -60.51 3.02 -20.19
CA LEU A 6 -59.30 3.82 -20.40
C LEU A 6 -58.49 3.95 -19.09
N LYS A 7 -59.19 4.09 -17.96
CA LYS A 7 -58.56 4.17 -16.63
C LYS A 7 -57.84 2.87 -16.28
N ASP A 8 -58.49 1.72 -16.46
CA ASP A 8 -57.90 0.41 -16.17
C ASP A 8 -56.65 0.13 -17.03
N LEU A 9 -56.67 0.56 -18.30
CA LEU A 9 -55.54 0.40 -19.21
C LEU A 9 -54.36 1.29 -18.81
N LEU A 10 -54.61 2.53 -18.39
CA LEU A 10 -53.59 3.44 -17.89
C LEU A 10 -52.99 2.95 -16.56
N GLU A 11 -53.82 2.42 -15.64
CA GLU A 11 -53.35 1.80 -14.40
C GLU A 11 -52.47 0.58 -14.66
N GLY A 12 -52.85 -0.28 -15.61
CA GLY A 12 -52.05 -1.44 -16.02
C GLY A 12 -50.68 -1.05 -16.58
N ILE A 13 -50.64 -0.04 -17.47
CA ILE A 13 -49.37 0.48 -18.01
C ILE A 13 -48.51 1.10 -16.90
N GLY A 14 -49.11 1.89 -16.02
CA GLY A 14 -48.41 2.50 -14.88
C GLY A 14 -47.79 1.46 -13.95
N PHE A 15 -48.54 0.41 -13.63
CA PHE A 15 -48.06 -0.70 -12.81
C PHE A 15 -46.88 -1.44 -13.46
N ILE A 16 -46.98 -1.75 -14.76
CA ILE A 16 -45.88 -2.38 -15.51
C ILE A 16 -44.64 -1.47 -15.55
N ALA A 17 -44.84 -0.17 -15.75
CA ALA A 17 -43.75 0.80 -15.74
C ALA A 17 -43.03 0.83 -14.40
N ILE A 18 -43.76 0.83 -13.28
CA ILE A 18 -43.18 0.78 -11.92
C ILE A 18 -42.35 -0.50 -11.73
N ILE A 19 -42.88 -1.67 -12.12
CA ILE A 19 -42.13 -2.93 -12.01
C ILE A 19 -40.87 -2.88 -12.86
N ALA A 20 -40.97 -2.42 -14.11
CA ALA A 20 -39.81 -2.30 -15.00
C ALA A 20 -38.75 -1.36 -14.43
N SER A 21 -39.15 -0.22 -13.86
CA SER A 21 -38.24 0.71 -13.17
C SER A 21 -37.57 0.08 -11.95
N LEU A 22 -38.29 -0.68 -11.12
CA LEU A 22 -37.71 -1.37 -9.96
C LEU A 22 -36.70 -2.45 -10.38
N VAL A 23 -37.00 -3.21 -11.43
CA VAL A 23 -36.07 -4.20 -12.01
C VAL A 23 -34.81 -3.50 -12.54
N PHE A 24 -34.98 -2.39 -13.27
CA PHE A 24 -33.87 -1.61 -13.78
C PHE A 24 -32.96 -1.08 -12.66
N VAL A 25 -33.54 -0.47 -11.62
CA VAL A 25 -32.80 0.01 -10.44
C VAL A 25 -32.07 -1.13 -9.73
N GLY A 26 -32.69 -2.31 -9.60
CA GLY A 26 -32.03 -3.48 -9.02
C GLY A 26 -30.82 -3.95 -9.83
N ILE A 27 -30.92 -3.95 -11.16
CA ILE A 27 -29.80 -4.27 -12.05
C ILE A 27 -28.69 -3.22 -11.97
N GLU A 28 -29.05 -1.94 -12.02
CA GLU A 28 -28.13 -0.81 -11.95
C GLU A 28 -27.36 -0.84 -10.62
N THR A 29 -28.06 -0.97 -9.51
CA THR A 29 -27.46 -1.08 -8.17
C THR A 29 -26.46 -2.24 -8.10
N ARG A 30 -26.84 -3.43 -8.61
CA ARG A 30 -25.93 -4.59 -8.63
C ARG A 30 -24.69 -4.33 -9.49
N ASN A 31 -24.85 -3.64 -10.62
CA ASN A 31 -23.75 -3.30 -11.51
C ASN A 31 -22.82 -2.26 -10.88
N SER A 32 -23.35 -1.23 -10.23
CA SER A 32 -22.58 -0.22 -9.49
C SER A 32 -21.78 -0.85 -8.36
N THR A 33 -22.37 -1.78 -7.59
CA THR A 33 -21.65 -2.49 -6.53
C THR A 33 -20.50 -3.33 -7.09
N LYS A 34 -20.71 -4.04 -8.20
CA LYS A 34 -19.64 -4.81 -8.86
C LYS A 34 -18.51 -3.90 -9.36
N GLN A 35 -18.85 -2.77 -9.98
CA GLN A 35 -17.85 -1.81 -10.45
C GLN A 35 -17.06 -1.21 -9.29
N ALA A 36 -17.73 -0.89 -8.17
CA ALA A 36 -17.05 -0.41 -6.96
C ALA A 36 -16.03 -1.42 -6.45
N VAL A 37 -16.42 -2.71 -6.35
CA VAL A 37 -15.51 -3.79 -5.93
C VAL A 37 -14.32 -3.93 -6.87
N LEU A 38 -14.55 -3.94 -8.20
CA LEU A 38 -13.47 -4.07 -9.18
C LEU A 38 -12.52 -2.86 -9.16
N ASN A 39 -13.06 -1.64 -9.00
CA ASN A 39 -12.25 -0.43 -8.89
C ASN A 39 -11.38 -0.44 -7.63
N THR A 40 -11.94 -0.88 -6.49
CA THR A 40 -11.17 -1.05 -5.25
C THR A 40 -10.05 -2.07 -5.45
N GLN A 41 -10.34 -3.24 -6.03
CA GLN A 41 -9.31 -4.26 -6.29
C GLN A 41 -8.21 -3.76 -7.23
N ALA A 42 -8.58 -3.02 -8.29
CA ALA A 42 -7.61 -2.43 -9.21
C ALA A 42 -6.68 -1.43 -8.49
N LEU A 43 -7.22 -0.63 -7.56
CA LEU A 43 -6.45 0.30 -6.76
C LEU A 43 -5.49 -0.42 -5.80
N GLU A 44 -5.96 -1.48 -5.12
CA GLU A 44 -5.12 -2.31 -4.24
C GLU A 44 -3.94 -2.93 -5.01
N ILE A 45 -4.20 -3.49 -6.20
CA ILE A 45 -3.17 -4.07 -7.07
C ILE A 45 -2.17 -2.98 -7.51
N ALA A 46 -2.64 -1.83 -7.95
CA ALA A 46 -1.78 -0.73 -8.40
C ALA A 46 -0.90 -0.19 -7.26
N ALA A 47 -1.47 -0.02 -6.06
CA ALA A 47 -0.74 0.42 -4.88
C ALA A 47 0.37 -0.58 -4.51
N TYR A 48 0.06 -1.88 -4.55
CA TYR A 48 1.05 -2.93 -4.28
C TYR A 48 2.12 -3.02 -5.37
N GLN A 49 1.75 -2.87 -6.66
CA GLN A 49 2.69 -2.84 -7.77
C GLN A 49 3.70 -1.69 -7.62
N GLU A 50 3.24 -0.49 -7.28
CA GLU A 50 4.12 0.66 -7.03
C GLU A 50 5.14 0.38 -5.91
N LEU A 51 4.71 -0.27 -4.82
CA LEU A 51 5.64 -0.68 -3.76
C LEU A 51 6.69 -1.67 -4.28
N MET A 52 6.27 -2.66 -5.09
CA MET A 52 7.19 -3.65 -5.64
C MET A 52 8.17 -3.03 -6.63
N ASP A 53 7.73 -2.11 -7.47
CA ASP A 53 8.57 -1.43 -8.46
C ASP A 53 9.68 -0.62 -7.79
N ASN A 54 9.35 0.14 -6.74
CA ASN A 54 10.34 0.87 -5.94
C ASN A 54 11.41 -0.07 -5.34
N ILE A 55 11.01 -1.25 -4.85
CA ILE A 55 11.95 -2.25 -4.31
C ILE A 55 12.79 -2.87 -5.43
N ALA A 56 12.17 -3.17 -6.57
CA ALA A 56 12.85 -3.74 -7.73
C ALA A 56 13.94 -2.81 -8.25
N GLU A 57 13.66 -1.51 -8.38
CA GLU A 57 14.65 -0.50 -8.78
C GLU A 57 15.86 -0.49 -7.84
N MET A 58 15.62 -0.49 -6.52
CA MET A 58 16.70 -0.57 -5.53
C MET A 58 17.53 -1.85 -5.66
N ASN A 59 16.88 -3.00 -5.91
CA ASN A 59 17.56 -4.29 -6.03
C ASN A 59 18.34 -4.43 -7.33
N VAL A 60 17.82 -3.89 -8.44
CA VAL A 60 18.50 -3.90 -9.75
C VAL A 60 19.85 -3.18 -9.66
N LEU A 61 19.92 -2.05 -8.95
CA LEU A 61 21.18 -1.34 -8.72
C LEU A 61 22.21 -2.22 -7.99
N ILE A 62 21.79 -2.97 -6.98
CA ILE A 62 22.68 -3.89 -6.23
C ILE A 62 23.17 -5.03 -7.11
N ILE A 63 22.33 -5.53 -8.02
CA ILE A 63 22.68 -6.65 -8.91
C ILE A 63 23.66 -6.18 -10.00
N GLN A 64 23.49 -4.97 -10.51
CA GLN A 64 24.23 -4.48 -11.68
C GLN A 64 25.55 -3.77 -11.33
N ASP A 65 25.67 -3.19 -10.15
CA ASP A 65 26.83 -2.42 -9.73
C ASP A 65 27.61 -3.13 -8.60
N PRO A 66 28.83 -3.66 -8.88
CA PRO A 66 29.65 -4.34 -7.89
C PRO A 66 30.07 -3.46 -6.69
N GLU A 67 30.24 -2.15 -6.87
CA GLU A 67 30.58 -1.25 -5.77
C GLU A 67 29.40 -1.07 -4.82
N VAL A 68 28.19 -0.94 -5.37
CA VAL A 68 26.95 -0.91 -4.59
C VAL A 68 26.74 -2.25 -3.86
N ALA A 69 26.99 -3.38 -4.54
CA ALA A 69 26.91 -4.70 -3.94
C ALA A 69 27.88 -4.86 -2.76
N ALA A 70 29.15 -4.47 -2.94
CA ALA A 70 30.17 -4.52 -1.89
C ALA A 70 29.82 -3.62 -0.70
N PHE A 71 29.37 -2.39 -0.97
CA PHE A 71 28.89 -1.47 0.06
C PHE A 71 27.70 -2.05 0.85
N MET A 72 26.69 -2.57 0.15
CA MET A 72 25.52 -3.19 0.79
C MET A 72 25.90 -4.42 1.61
N HIS A 73 26.82 -5.25 1.10
CA HIS A 73 27.35 -6.38 1.84
C HIS A 73 28.02 -5.93 3.16
N LYS A 74 28.90 -4.92 3.07
CA LYS A 74 29.56 -4.33 4.24
C LYS A 74 28.57 -3.80 5.26
N VAL A 75 27.58 -3.02 4.83
CA VAL A 75 26.55 -2.42 5.71
C VAL A 75 25.71 -3.48 6.42
N TYR A 76 25.24 -4.49 5.69
CA TYR A 76 24.19 -5.38 6.18
C TYR A 76 24.66 -6.71 6.74
N PHE A 77 25.85 -7.17 6.36
CA PHE A 77 26.34 -8.51 6.68
C PHE A 77 27.70 -8.52 7.39
N THR A 78 28.29 -7.36 7.65
CA THR A 78 29.57 -7.26 8.36
C THR A 78 29.49 -6.28 9.53
N SER A 79 30.45 -6.39 10.46
CA SER A 79 30.66 -5.44 11.55
C SER A 79 31.67 -4.33 11.21
N GLU A 80 32.23 -4.31 10.00
CA GLU A 80 33.27 -3.36 9.61
C GLU A 80 32.83 -1.91 9.72
N GLU A 81 33.69 -1.03 10.22
CA GLU A 81 33.37 0.39 10.29
C GLU A 81 33.17 1.00 8.90
N LEU A 82 32.17 1.89 8.79
CA LEU A 82 31.92 2.64 7.58
C LEU A 82 32.77 3.90 7.62
N THR A 83 33.42 4.21 6.49
CA THR A 83 34.01 5.53 6.25
C THR A 83 32.93 6.61 6.31
N GLU A 84 33.33 7.88 6.45
CA GLU A 84 32.38 9.01 6.48
C GLU A 84 31.48 9.05 5.22
N LEU A 85 32.06 8.80 4.04
CA LEU A 85 31.30 8.75 2.79
C LEU A 85 30.33 7.58 2.75
N GLU A 86 30.74 6.40 3.19
CA GLU A 86 29.88 5.22 3.31
C GLU A 86 28.74 5.46 4.32
N GLN A 87 29.03 6.10 5.45
CA GLN A 87 28.04 6.47 6.46
C GLN A 87 27.01 7.46 5.88
N PHE A 88 27.45 8.44 5.09
CA PHE A 88 26.56 9.34 4.36
C PHE A 88 25.68 8.57 3.37
N ARG A 89 26.26 7.72 2.52
CA ARG A 89 25.51 6.88 1.55
C ARG A 89 24.49 5.98 2.26
N PHE A 90 24.90 5.35 3.37
CA PHE A 90 24.01 4.53 4.20
C PHE A 90 22.84 5.34 4.72
N SER A 91 23.08 6.54 5.25
CA SER A 91 22.01 7.39 5.77
C SER A 91 20.97 7.74 4.71
N ARG A 92 21.40 7.98 3.46
CA ARG A 92 20.49 8.27 2.34
C ARG A 92 19.69 7.04 1.93
N ALA A 93 20.36 5.89 1.79
CA ALA A 93 19.71 4.64 1.44
C ALA A 93 18.71 4.19 2.52
N ALA A 94 19.09 4.25 3.80
CA ALA A 94 18.22 3.93 4.92
C ALA A 94 17.02 4.87 4.99
N TYR A 95 17.22 6.18 4.80
CA TYR A 95 16.12 7.15 4.78
C TYR A 95 15.08 6.83 3.70
N LEU A 96 15.52 6.48 2.48
CA LEU A 96 14.62 6.09 1.39
C LEU A 96 13.83 4.82 1.72
N ARG A 97 14.46 3.82 2.36
CA ARG A 97 13.76 2.62 2.81
C ARG A 97 12.69 2.93 3.87
N PHE A 98 12.99 3.81 4.83
CA PHE A 98 11.96 4.25 5.79
C PHE A 98 10.84 5.06 5.15
N ARG A 99 11.13 5.87 4.11
CA ARG A 99 10.08 6.55 3.33
C ARG A 99 9.21 5.57 2.54
N HIS A 100 9.81 4.52 1.99
CA HIS A 100 9.07 3.43 1.37
C HIS A 100 8.15 2.73 2.39
N GLY A 101 8.66 2.46 3.60
CA GLY A 101 7.86 1.88 4.68
C GLY A 101 6.72 2.78 5.16
N ASP A 102 6.95 4.09 5.27
CA ASP A 102 5.94 5.10 5.59
C ASP A 102 4.81 5.12 4.54
N MET A 103 5.17 5.03 3.24
CA MET A 103 4.22 4.89 2.15
C MET A 103 3.39 3.61 2.26
N ALA A 104 4.05 2.46 2.47
CA ALA A 104 3.35 1.18 2.64
C ALA A 104 2.39 1.22 3.84
N PHE A 105 2.82 1.81 4.96
CA PHE A 105 1.98 1.97 6.14
C PHE A 105 0.79 2.90 5.87
N PHE A 106 1.01 4.01 5.15
CA PHE A 106 -0.07 4.89 4.72
C PHE A 106 -1.11 4.15 3.86
N GLN A 107 -0.68 3.33 2.90
CA GLN A 107 -1.58 2.51 2.08
C GLN A 107 -2.36 1.50 2.93
N TYR A 108 -1.72 0.87 3.92
CA TYR A 108 -2.38 -0.01 4.88
C TYR A 108 -3.45 0.72 5.71
N GLN A 109 -3.13 1.90 6.25
CA GLN A 109 -4.10 2.70 7.02
C GLN A 109 -5.33 3.11 6.19
N ARG A 110 -5.18 3.18 4.86
CA ARG A 110 -6.28 3.47 3.91
C ARG A 110 -7.02 2.23 3.44
N GLY A 111 -6.62 1.03 3.87
CA GLY A 111 -7.19 -0.24 3.44
C GLY A 111 -6.83 -0.62 2.00
N ALA A 112 -5.83 0.04 1.39
CA ALA A 112 -5.37 -0.29 0.04
C ALA A 112 -4.47 -1.53 0.00
N ILE A 113 -3.87 -1.90 1.14
CA ILE A 113 -3.17 -3.18 1.31
C ILE A 113 -3.53 -3.75 2.69
N ASP A 114 -3.47 -5.07 2.83
CA ASP A 114 -3.65 -5.74 4.12
C ASP A 114 -2.35 -5.72 4.96
N GLU A 115 -2.45 -6.17 6.21
CA GLU A 115 -1.29 -6.22 7.13
C GLU A 115 -0.19 -7.17 6.64
N ALA A 116 -0.54 -8.28 5.98
CA ALA A 116 0.45 -9.23 5.47
C ALA A 116 1.31 -8.58 4.36
N ARG A 117 0.68 -7.80 3.47
CA ARG A 117 1.35 -7.00 2.45
C ARG A 117 2.20 -5.89 3.07
N LEU A 118 1.69 -5.20 4.08
CA LEU A 118 2.48 -4.22 4.84
C LEU A 118 3.74 -4.87 5.43
N ARG A 119 3.59 -5.96 6.18
CA ARG A 119 4.72 -6.68 6.79
C ARG A 119 5.72 -7.17 5.74
N SER A 120 5.25 -7.63 4.59
CA SER A 120 6.11 -8.00 3.46
C SER A 120 6.92 -6.81 2.94
N SER A 121 6.27 -5.67 2.68
CA SER A 121 6.93 -4.46 2.17
C SER A 121 7.93 -3.87 3.17
N LEU A 122 7.69 -4.01 4.47
CA LEU A 122 8.60 -3.53 5.52
C LEU A 122 9.85 -4.38 5.72
N LYS A 123 9.93 -5.61 5.17
CA LYS A 123 11.14 -6.45 5.27
C LYS A 123 12.39 -5.75 4.72
N VAL A 124 12.24 -4.84 3.76
CA VAL A 124 13.35 -4.09 3.18
C VAL A 124 14.07 -3.19 4.18
N LEU A 125 13.40 -2.80 5.28
CA LEU A 125 14.01 -2.00 6.33
C LEU A 125 15.15 -2.74 7.02
N ASN A 126 15.06 -4.07 7.13
CA ASN A 126 16.01 -4.90 7.88
C ASN A 126 16.22 -4.39 9.31
N ILE A 127 15.13 -4.24 10.06
CA ILE A 127 15.11 -3.65 11.41
C ILE A 127 15.89 -4.46 12.46
N SER A 128 16.22 -5.72 12.19
CA SER A 128 17.10 -6.51 13.07
C SER A 128 18.55 -5.99 13.04
N ASN A 129 18.97 -5.32 11.95
CA ASN A 129 20.31 -4.78 11.80
C ASN A 129 20.56 -3.61 12.79
N PRO A 130 21.61 -3.68 13.65
CA PRO A 130 21.89 -2.63 14.64
C PRO A 130 22.16 -1.24 14.05
N ARG A 131 22.76 -1.14 12.86
CA ARG A 131 23.01 0.15 12.19
C ARG A 131 21.70 0.79 11.75
N VAL A 132 20.74 -0.01 11.28
CA VAL A 132 19.40 0.45 10.90
C VAL A 132 18.66 0.96 12.13
N ARG A 133 18.68 0.22 13.25
CA ARG A 133 18.05 0.66 14.51
C ARG A 133 18.66 1.95 15.04
N ALA A 134 19.99 2.04 15.04
CA ALA A 134 20.69 3.26 15.44
C ALA A 134 20.34 4.45 14.53
N PHE A 135 20.19 4.21 13.22
CA PHE A 135 19.73 5.23 12.29
C PHE A 135 18.30 5.67 12.57
N TRP A 136 17.36 4.72 12.73
CA TRP A 136 15.96 4.99 13.08
C TRP A 136 15.86 5.87 14.33
N GLY A 137 16.60 5.53 15.39
CA GLY A 137 16.64 6.29 16.63
C GLY A 137 16.95 7.78 16.43
N ARG A 138 17.75 8.13 15.42
CA ARG A 138 18.12 9.52 15.08
C ARG A 138 17.11 10.22 14.18
N VAL A 139 16.40 9.51 13.32
CA VAL A 139 15.57 10.12 12.26
C VAL A 139 14.06 9.96 12.47
N GLN A 140 13.64 9.15 13.43
CA GLN A 140 12.23 8.82 13.65
C GLN A 140 11.32 10.06 13.74
N ASN A 141 11.81 11.16 14.31
CA ASN A 141 11.05 12.41 14.44
C ASN A 141 10.69 13.09 13.10
N ASN A 142 11.24 12.64 11.98
CA ASN A 142 10.87 13.09 10.65
C ASN A 142 9.60 12.40 10.10
N PHE A 143 9.03 11.45 10.86
CA PHE A 143 7.91 10.62 10.45
C PHE A 143 6.69 10.86 11.35
N VAL A 144 5.50 10.52 10.84
CA VAL A 144 4.23 10.69 11.55
C VAL A 144 4.11 9.72 12.72
N GLU A 145 3.43 10.15 13.79
CA GLU A 145 3.30 9.38 15.04
C GLU A 145 2.81 7.94 14.86
N PRO A 146 1.76 7.67 14.06
CA PRO A 146 1.26 6.30 13.90
C PRO A 146 2.30 5.36 13.27
N TYR A 147 3.07 5.85 12.28
CA TYR A 147 4.13 5.06 11.67
C TYR A 147 5.30 4.84 12.64
N LYS A 148 5.68 5.87 13.40
CA LYS A 148 6.73 5.72 14.43
C LYS A 148 6.37 4.66 15.46
N ALA A 149 5.14 4.71 15.98
CA ALA A 149 4.64 3.73 16.94
C ALA A 149 4.68 2.30 16.35
N TYR A 150 4.26 2.14 15.10
CA TYR A 150 4.28 0.84 14.43
C TYR A 150 5.70 0.29 14.25
N ILE A 151 6.65 1.11 13.81
CA ILE A 151 8.05 0.68 13.68
C ILE A 151 8.67 0.35 15.03
N ASN A 152 8.39 1.12 16.08
CA ASN A 152 8.90 0.83 17.42
C ASN A 152 8.34 -0.49 17.95
N GLN A 153 7.04 -0.74 17.76
CA GLN A 153 6.44 -2.04 18.08
C GLN A 153 7.11 -3.17 17.31
N LEU A 154 7.38 -2.99 16.01
CA LEU A 154 8.08 -4.01 15.22
C LEU A 154 9.52 -4.25 15.71
N ILE A 155 10.20 -3.24 16.22
CA ILE A 155 11.54 -3.41 16.81
C ILE A 155 11.42 -4.25 18.09
N ASP A 156 10.46 -3.93 18.95
CA ASP A 156 10.21 -4.66 20.20
C ASP A 156 9.78 -6.13 19.95
N GLU A 157 9.04 -6.41 18.87
CA GLU A 157 8.66 -7.77 18.47
C GLU A 157 9.86 -8.64 18.00
N ASN A 158 10.98 -8.02 17.61
CA ASN A 158 12.15 -8.70 17.06
C ASN A 158 13.35 -8.77 18.04
N ASP A 159 13.18 -8.27 19.26
CA ASP A 159 14.14 -8.36 20.36
C ASP A 159 13.85 -9.55 21.29
#